data_AF-A0A367Y1D4-F1
#
_entry.id   AF-A0A367Y1D4-F1
#
_cell.length_a   1.000
_cell.length_b   1.000
_cell.length_c   1.000
_cell.angle_alpha   90.00
_cell.angle_beta   90.00
_cell.angle_gamma   90.00
#
_symmetry.space_group_name_H-M   'P 1'
#
loop_
_entity.id
_entity.type
_entity.pdbx_description
1 polymer ?
#
loop_
_entity_poly.entity_id
_entity_poly.type
_entity_poly.pdbx_seq_one_letter_code
_entity_poly.pdbx_strand_id
1 'polypeptide(L)'
;MLLEIFSHFKNDRKTLLSISLVCKKFSNIVNKYILYALIVFTNPKKFYQFANRHLLSDVSNKINYLHRIEFVNPQIKESANTKLMIAGTYDVESKVRSMDQLNYTDFIQSLSNLFINGFALQSVEFSEISPDFGFPLEFKSTSGNIFKRKVVKSKNRSLKKLILKTQSGWSIPFKNCHLSLIAEHFEVVEELHLVNFIIDHPITLKNLRVNKIVFDSCLYSFKKGVKRESLVFNNVEEIQLKKIHSSNELSLIDLVKLNNKNFHHLTLDIGSAVFYKKQEFLFGRYNPFFQLLCSGVGGYAKLDTLTLTDFDLFDCLRHDDVHEDTDSWIEPPSDNFETFMELISQIATLEIVLKKSPLKIKTCLNCGFKEQHLDKNIESLTCNEWKIFLTPLDLNNKNTIKILSHDYRLLYKNSAYD
;
A
#
# COMPACT_ATOMS: atom_id res chain seq x y z
N MET A 1 12.91 23.94 -16.11
CA MET A 1 13.97 24.87 -15.66
C MET A 1 13.67 25.58 -14.33
N LEU A 2 12.84 26.64 -14.24
CA LEU A 2 12.67 27.37 -12.95
C LEU A 2 12.09 26.52 -11.80
N LEU A 3 11.12 25.65 -12.10
CA LEU A 3 10.54 24.74 -11.09
C LEU A 3 11.57 23.74 -10.57
N GLU A 4 12.43 23.21 -11.43
CA GLU A 4 13.52 22.30 -11.06
C GLU A 4 14.56 23.02 -10.20
N ILE A 5 14.94 24.25 -10.57
CA ILE A 5 15.86 25.06 -9.76
C ILE A 5 15.28 25.27 -8.36
N PHE A 6 13.99 25.65 -8.26
CA PHE A 6 13.37 25.91 -6.97
C PHE A 6 13.13 24.65 -6.15
N SER A 7 12.94 23.48 -6.78
CA SER A 7 12.71 22.22 -6.07
C SER A 7 13.94 21.74 -5.29
N HIS A 8 15.15 22.18 -5.65
CA HIS A 8 16.35 21.97 -4.84
C HIS A 8 16.24 22.62 -3.44
N PHE A 9 15.44 23.68 -3.31
CA PHE A 9 15.18 24.36 -2.03
C PHE A 9 13.90 23.86 -1.33
N LYS A 10 13.28 22.75 -1.77
CA LYS A 10 12.00 22.26 -1.22
C LYS A 10 12.00 22.10 0.31
N ASN A 11 13.15 21.79 0.90
CA ASN A 11 13.31 21.60 2.34
C ASN A 11 13.71 22.89 3.09
N ASP A 12 14.07 23.97 2.38
CA ASP A 12 14.42 25.27 2.95
C ASP A 12 13.30 26.30 2.71
N ARG A 13 12.35 26.31 3.65
CA ARG A 13 11.20 27.21 3.59
C ARG A 13 11.59 28.69 3.62
N LYS A 14 12.69 29.07 4.28
CA LYS A 14 13.11 30.48 4.38
C LYS A 14 13.60 30.98 3.01
N THR A 15 14.41 30.17 2.34
CA THR A 15 14.87 30.48 0.99
C THR A 15 13.72 30.52 0.00
N LEU A 16 12.80 29.55 0.05
CA LEU A 16 11.60 29.56 -0.81
C LEU A 16 10.74 30.81 -0.60
N LEU A 17 10.53 31.24 0.65
CA LEU A 17 9.80 32.49 0.93
C LEU A 17 10.51 33.70 0.34
N SER A 18 11.83 33.77 0.45
CA SER A 18 12.63 34.85 -0.14
C SER A 18 12.53 34.87 -1.68
N ILE A 19 12.64 33.70 -2.32
CA ILE A 19 12.44 33.53 -3.77
C ILE A 19 11.02 33.98 -4.18
N SER A 20 10.02 33.66 -3.36
CA SER A 20 8.62 34.02 -3.64
C SER A 20 8.36 35.53 -3.65
N LEU A 21 9.22 36.32 -3.01
CA LEU A 21 9.11 37.79 -2.95
C LEU A 21 9.74 38.50 -4.16
N VAL A 22 10.55 37.80 -4.96
CA VAL A 22 11.28 38.40 -6.09
C VAL A 22 10.33 38.94 -7.17
N CYS A 23 9.36 38.13 -7.60
CA CYS A 23 8.35 38.56 -8.57
C CYS A 23 7.09 37.67 -8.51
N LYS A 24 5.99 38.14 -9.13
CA LYS A 24 4.71 37.40 -9.20
C LYS A 24 4.85 36.00 -9.80
N LYS A 25 5.71 35.82 -10.81
CA LYS A 25 5.96 34.51 -11.44
C LYS A 25 6.62 33.54 -10.45
N PHE A 26 7.62 33.99 -9.70
CA PHE A 26 8.30 33.17 -8.70
C PHE A 26 7.38 32.86 -7.53
N SER A 27 6.63 33.87 -7.06
CA SER A 27 5.59 33.70 -6.04
C SER A 27 4.58 32.62 -6.43
N ASN A 28 4.10 32.63 -7.67
CA ASN A 28 3.19 31.60 -8.17
C ASN A 28 3.84 30.22 -8.23
N ILE A 29 5.09 30.11 -8.72
CA ILE A 29 5.79 28.83 -8.81
C ILE A 29 6.00 28.24 -7.41
N VAL A 30 6.60 29.01 -6.51
CA VAL A 30 6.92 28.57 -5.14
C VAL A 30 5.65 28.20 -4.38
N ASN A 31 4.64 29.07 -4.37
CA ASN A 31 3.42 28.80 -3.61
C ASN A 31 2.67 27.60 -4.18
N LYS A 32 2.36 27.59 -5.48
CA LYS A 32 1.48 26.57 -6.06
C LYS A 32 2.13 25.20 -6.18
N TYR A 33 3.38 25.13 -6.65
CA TYR A 33 4.01 23.87 -7.04
C TYR A 33 4.97 23.30 -5.99
N ILE A 34 5.33 24.08 -4.96
CA ILE A 34 6.28 23.64 -3.93
C ILE A 34 5.62 23.66 -2.56
N LEU A 35 5.20 24.84 -2.07
CA LEU A 35 4.71 24.98 -0.69
C LEU A 35 3.34 24.35 -0.47
N TYR A 36 2.42 24.46 -1.43
CA TYR A 36 1.07 23.88 -1.31
C TYR A 36 0.93 22.51 -1.96
N ALA A 37 1.97 21.97 -2.61
CA ALA A 37 1.91 20.67 -3.27
C ALA A 37 1.76 19.51 -2.26
N LEU A 38 2.37 19.64 -1.08
CA LEU A 38 2.26 18.69 0.02
C LEU A 38 2.01 19.45 1.33
N ILE A 39 0.91 19.13 2.03
CA ILE A 39 0.58 19.76 3.30
C ILE A 39 0.30 18.69 4.35
N VAL A 40 0.96 18.82 5.51
CA VAL A 40 0.74 17.96 6.68
C VAL A 40 0.05 18.78 7.78
N PHE A 41 -1.10 18.30 8.23
CA PHE A 41 -1.84 18.85 9.35
C PHE A 41 -1.66 17.96 10.57
N THR A 42 -0.80 18.38 11.49
CA THR A 42 -0.54 17.68 12.76
C THR A 42 -1.56 17.98 13.85
N ASN A 43 -2.55 18.83 13.55
CA ASN A 43 -3.59 19.24 14.50
C ASN A 43 -4.84 19.69 13.70
N PRO A 44 -6.04 19.20 14.04
CA PRO A 44 -7.30 19.59 13.40
C PRO A 44 -7.55 21.11 13.36
N LYS A 45 -7.14 21.88 14.38
CA LYS A 45 -7.27 23.34 14.40
C LYS A 45 -6.51 24.02 13.25
N LYS A 46 -5.30 23.55 12.94
CA LYS A 46 -4.49 24.11 11.84
C LYS A 46 -5.18 23.86 10.49
N PHE A 47 -5.80 22.69 10.35
CA PHE A 47 -6.62 22.40 9.17
C PHE A 47 -7.83 23.32 9.09
N TYR A 48 -8.55 23.54 10.19
CA TYR A 48 -9.69 24.46 10.19
C TYR A 48 -9.29 25.91 9.87
N GLN A 49 -8.17 26.39 10.40
CA GLN A 49 -7.63 27.70 10.03
C GLN A 49 -7.27 27.79 8.55
N PHE A 50 -6.69 26.72 7.99
CA PHE A 50 -6.45 26.60 6.55
C PHE A 50 -7.77 26.63 5.76
N ALA A 51 -8.77 25.88 6.20
CA ALA A 51 -10.08 25.81 5.57
C ALA A 51 -10.79 27.17 5.57
N ASN A 52 -10.77 27.90 6.69
CA ASN A 52 -11.33 29.25 6.78
C ASN A 52 -10.65 30.23 5.82
N ARG A 53 -9.33 30.10 5.64
CA ARG A 53 -8.55 31.00 4.77
C ARG A 53 -8.66 30.68 3.29
N HIS A 54 -8.89 29.41 2.94
CA HIS A 54 -8.71 28.95 1.56
C HIS A 54 -9.92 28.19 0.97
N LEU A 55 -10.86 27.71 1.79
CA LEU A 55 -11.92 26.77 1.39
C LEU A 55 -13.35 27.24 1.68
N LEU A 56 -13.59 27.99 2.77
CA LEU A 56 -14.95 28.24 3.31
C LEU A 56 -15.61 29.54 2.82
N SER A 57 -14.84 30.53 2.37
CA SER A 57 -15.37 31.78 1.80
C SER A 57 -15.30 31.75 0.27
N ASP A 58 -14.25 32.35 -0.30
CA ASP A 58 -13.90 32.23 -1.71
C ASP A 58 -12.72 31.28 -1.85
N VAL A 59 -12.89 30.26 -2.70
CA VAL A 59 -11.86 29.26 -2.94
C VAL A 59 -10.60 29.94 -3.45
N SER A 60 -9.53 29.85 -2.67
CA SER A 60 -8.31 30.59 -2.93
C SER A 60 -7.56 30.03 -4.14
N ASN A 61 -7.37 30.84 -5.18
CA ASN A 61 -6.55 30.50 -6.37
C ASN A 61 -5.08 30.15 -6.07
N LYS A 62 -4.63 30.32 -4.82
CA LYS A 62 -3.28 29.98 -4.35
C LYS A 62 -3.07 28.48 -4.12
N ILE A 63 -4.13 27.69 -3.93
CA ILE A 63 -4.05 26.27 -3.56
C ILE A 63 -4.45 25.31 -4.71
N ASN A 64 -4.49 25.79 -5.95
CA ASN A 64 -4.98 25.03 -7.12
C ASN A 64 -4.17 23.77 -7.49
N TYR A 65 -3.05 23.49 -6.82
CA TYR A 65 -2.15 22.35 -7.07
C TYR A 65 -1.77 21.61 -5.77
N LEU A 66 -2.76 21.37 -4.91
CA LEU A 66 -2.57 20.51 -3.74
C LEU A 66 -2.54 19.05 -4.20
N HIS A 67 -1.36 18.44 -4.29
CA HIS A 67 -1.23 17.05 -4.74
C HIS A 67 -1.41 16.04 -3.61
N ARG A 68 -0.84 16.30 -2.43
CA ARG A 68 -0.92 15.42 -1.26
C ARG A 68 -1.29 16.19 -0.01
N ILE A 69 -2.21 15.62 0.76
CA ILE A 69 -2.55 16.11 2.09
C ILE A 69 -2.48 14.97 3.10
N GLU A 70 -1.93 15.26 4.27
CA GLU A 70 -1.86 14.33 5.40
C GLU A 70 -2.54 14.95 6.62
N PHE A 71 -3.37 14.16 7.30
CA PHE A 71 -4.02 14.49 8.56
C PHE A 71 -3.50 13.52 9.63
N VAL A 72 -2.68 14.04 10.54
CA VAL A 72 -2.20 13.27 11.69
C VAL A 72 -3.17 13.47 12.84
N ASN A 73 -3.58 12.37 13.47
CA ASN A 73 -4.51 12.33 14.60
C ASN A 73 -5.81 13.12 14.28
N PRO A 74 -6.62 12.65 13.32
CA PRO A 74 -7.79 13.37 12.84
C PRO A 74 -8.87 13.51 13.93
N GLN A 75 -9.68 14.56 13.83
CA GLN A 75 -10.72 14.86 14.83
C GLN A 75 -11.73 13.72 14.95
N ILE A 76 -11.98 13.26 16.17
CA ILE A 76 -13.02 12.27 16.49
C ILE A 76 -14.31 12.95 16.91
N LYS A 77 -15.43 12.25 16.75
CA LYS A 77 -16.72 12.69 17.30
C LYS A 77 -16.67 12.46 18.81
N GLU A 78 -16.80 13.52 19.61
CA GLU A 78 -16.96 13.36 21.06
C GLU A 78 -18.18 12.48 21.32
N SER A 79 -17.93 11.30 21.90
CA SER A 79 -19.00 10.46 22.42
C SER A 79 -19.32 10.97 23.83
N ALA A 80 -20.59 11.02 24.21
CA ALA A 80 -20.98 11.34 25.58
C ALA A 80 -20.47 10.30 26.62
N ASN A 81 -19.79 9.25 26.17
CA ASN A 81 -19.33 8.09 26.95
C ASN A 81 -17.80 7.99 27.07
N THR A 82 -17.01 9.02 26.76
CA THR A 82 -15.58 9.06 27.11
C THR A 82 -15.39 9.26 28.63
N LYS A 83 -15.79 8.25 29.42
CA LYS A 83 -15.18 7.95 30.71
C LYS A 83 -14.02 7.00 30.42
N LEU A 84 -12.80 7.51 30.46
CA LEU A 84 -11.60 6.68 30.48
C LEU A 84 -11.59 5.90 31.81
N MET A 85 -11.99 4.62 31.79
CA MET A 85 -11.62 3.70 32.87
C MET A 85 -10.19 3.22 32.62
N ILE A 86 -9.24 3.81 33.33
CA ILE A 86 -7.91 3.22 33.48
C ILE A 86 -7.98 2.31 34.72
N ALA A 87 -7.49 1.09 34.57
CA ALA A 87 -7.48 0.01 35.55
C ALA A 87 -7.55 0.46 37.02
N GLY A 88 -8.73 0.30 37.63
CA GLY A 88 -8.88 0.21 39.08
C GLY A 88 -8.80 1.49 39.92
N THR A 89 -8.72 2.71 39.35
CA THR A 89 -8.76 3.94 40.18
C THR A 89 -9.55 5.09 39.54
N TYR A 90 -10.48 5.62 40.34
CA TYR A 90 -11.34 6.82 40.21
C TYR A 90 -11.74 7.32 38.82
N ASP A 91 -13.06 7.45 38.60
CA ASP A 91 -13.71 8.17 37.50
C ASP A 91 -13.08 9.58 37.33
N VAL A 92 -12.16 9.75 36.37
CA VAL A 92 -11.70 11.07 35.96
C VAL A 92 -12.71 11.59 34.93
N GLU A 93 -13.74 12.31 35.40
CA GLU A 93 -14.54 13.20 34.55
C GLU A 93 -13.62 14.30 34.02
N SER A 94 -12.97 14.07 32.88
CA SER A 94 -12.36 15.16 32.11
C SER A 94 -13.44 15.92 31.37
N LYS A 95 -14.30 16.64 32.10
CA LYS A 95 -15.08 17.77 31.56
C LYS A 95 -14.12 18.93 31.28
N VAL A 96 -13.23 18.75 30.31
CA VAL A 96 -12.49 19.85 29.72
C VAL A 96 -13.16 20.16 28.39
N ARG A 97 -14.35 20.79 28.45
CA ARG A 97 -14.69 21.77 27.41
C ARG A 97 -13.72 22.93 27.59
N SER A 98 -12.50 22.75 27.09
CA SER A 98 -11.71 23.92 26.72
C SER A 98 -12.49 24.60 25.60
N MET A 99 -12.65 25.91 25.66
CA MET A 99 -13.23 26.80 24.63
C MET A 99 -12.51 26.72 23.27
N ASP A 100 -11.68 25.70 23.08
CA ASP A 100 -10.61 25.59 22.14
C ASP A 100 -10.75 24.33 21.27
N GLN A 101 -11.68 23.40 21.56
CA GLN A 101 -11.85 22.20 20.75
C GLN A 101 -12.69 22.50 19.50
N LEU A 102 -12.10 22.27 18.32
CA LEU A 102 -12.79 22.33 17.04
C LEU A 102 -13.94 21.32 17.03
N ASN A 103 -15.15 21.76 16.68
CA ASN A 103 -16.29 20.87 16.55
C ASN A 103 -16.02 19.85 15.42
N TYR A 104 -16.28 18.57 15.70
CA TYR A 104 -16.18 17.50 14.71
C TYR A 104 -17.00 17.80 13.44
N THR A 105 -18.18 18.40 13.56
CA THR A 105 -19.00 18.78 12.40
C THR A 105 -18.29 19.80 11.50
N ASP A 106 -17.61 20.79 12.08
CA ASP A 106 -16.86 21.81 11.33
C ASP A 106 -15.64 21.20 10.62
N PHE A 107 -15.00 20.22 11.27
CA PHE A 107 -13.92 19.43 10.66
C PHE A 107 -14.41 18.65 9.44
N ILE A 108 -15.53 17.92 9.56
CA ILE A 108 -16.11 17.17 8.42
C ILE A 108 -16.54 18.10 7.30
N GLN A 109 -17.19 19.24 7.61
CA GLN A 109 -17.59 20.22 6.59
C GLN A 109 -16.37 20.79 5.85
N SER A 110 -15.28 21.06 6.58
CA SER A 110 -14.02 21.55 6.00
C SER A 110 -13.38 20.52 5.08
N LEU A 111 -13.38 19.23 5.45
CA LEU A 111 -12.94 18.13 4.60
C LEU A 111 -13.81 17.98 3.35
N SER A 112 -15.14 18.05 3.52
CA SER A 112 -16.07 17.98 2.39
C SER A 112 -15.81 19.09 1.39
N ASN A 113 -15.60 20.34 1.85
CA ASN A 113 -15.24 21.46 0.98
C ASN A 113 -13.88 21.30 0.29
N LEU A 114 -12.88 20.76 0.99
CA LEU A 114 -11.60 20.41 0.39
C LEU A 114 -11.79 19.42 -0.75
N PHE A 115 -12.56 18.35 -0.48
CA PHE A 115 -12.84 17.34 -1.47
C PHE A 115 -13.66 17.93 -2.61
N ILE A 116 -14.75 18.65 -2.43
CA ILE A 116 -15.53 19.25 -3.52
C ILE A 116 -14.66 20.06 -4.50
N ASN A 117 -13.78 20.93 -4.00
CA ASN A 117 -13.02 21.86 -4.84
C ASN A 117 -11.81 21.24 -5.56
N GLY A 118 -11.31 20.11 -5.07
CA GLY A 118 -10.54 19.15 -5.85
C GLY A 118 -9.17 19.50 -6.40
N PHE A 119 -8.68 20.74 -6.26
CA PHE A 119 -7.27 21.24 -6.25
C PHE A 119 -6.14 20.42 -6.93
N ALA A 120 -6.43 19.63 -7.96
CA ALA A 120 -5.56 18.55 -8.44
C ALA A 120 -5.12 17.55 -7.33
N LEU A 121 -5.99 17.28 -6.35
CA LEU A 121 -5.75 16.37 -5.24
C LEU A 121 -5.56 14.94 -5.74
N GLN A 122 -4.36 14.41 -5.55
CA GLN A 122 -3.98 13.06 -5.98
C GLN A 122 -3.95 12.09 -4.81
N SER A 123 -3.50 12.53 -3.63
CA SER A 123 -3.31 11.67 -2.47
C SER A 123 -3.84 12.29 -1.18
N VAL A 124 -4.55 11.47 -0.40
CA VAL A 124 -5.02 11.81 0.95
C VAL A 124 -4.52 10.76 1.91
N GLU A 125 -3.95 11.21 3.03
CA GLU A 125 -3.48 10.34 4.11
C GLU A 125 -4.12 10.74 5.43
N PHE A 126 -4.62 9.76 6.16
CA PHE A 126 -5.02 9.87 7.55
C PHE A 126 -4.11 8.96 8.36
N SER A 127 -3.28 9.55 9.22
CA SER A 127 -2.32 8.84 10.06
C SER A 127 -2.66 9.02 11.53
N GLU A 128 -2.20 8.09 12.37
CA GLU A 128 -2.55 8.02 13.79
C GLU A 128 -4.06 7.95 14.05
N ILE A 129 -4.77 7.21 13.19
CA ILE A 129 -6.21 6.95 13.35
C ILE A 129 -6.43 6.20 14.67
N SER A 130 -7.31 6.74 15.52
CA SER A 130 -7.78 6.11 16.75
C SER A 130 -9.01 5.23 16.52
N PRO A 131 -9.35 4.30 17.43
CA PRO A 131 -10.50 3.40 17.26
C PRO A 131 -11.86 4.09 17.07
N ASP A 132 -11.99 5.30 17.62
CA ASP A 132 -13.23 6.10 17.59
C ASP A 132 -13.33 6.99 16.34
N PHE A 133 -12.28 7.05 15.52
CA PHE A 133 -12.33 7.80 14.29
C PHE A 133 -13.22 7.10 13.27
N GLY A 134 -14.07 7.89 12.63
CA GLY A 134 -14.86 7.48 11.48
C GLY A 134 -15.58 8.69 10.93
N PHE A 135 -15.86 8.70 9.64
CA PHE A 135 -16.72 9.70 9.03
C PHE A 135 -18.20 9.39 9.30
N PRO A 136 -19.09 10.39 9.23
CA PRO A 136 -20.52 10.13 9.31
C PRO A 136 -20.97 9.20 8.18
N LEU A 137 -21.77 8.18 8.49
CA LEU A 137 -22.37 7.29 7.48
C LEU A 137 -23.48 8.01 6.69
N GLU A 138 -24.14 8.97 7.32
CA GLU A 138 -25.11 9.88 6.69
C GLU A 138 -24.61 11.31 6.83
N PHE A 139 -24.11 11.90 5.74
CA PHE A 139 -23.90 13.34 5.70
C PHE A 139 -25.25 14.04 5.50
N LYS A 140 -26.03 14.17 6.58
CA LYS A 140 -27.13 15.14 6.59
C LYS A 140 -26.50 16.49 6.86
N SER A 141 -26.39 17.32 5.83
CA SER A 141 -26.05 18.73 5.99
C SER A 141 -27.14 19.39 6.83
N THR A 142 -27.01 19.37 8.15
CA THR A 142 -27.82 20.14 9.08
C THR A 142 -27.39 21.60 9.00
N SER A 143 -27.73 22.24 7.89
CA SER A 143 -27.96 23.68 7.83
C SER A 143 -29.22 23.89 7.00
N GLY A 144 -30.23 24.51 7.62
CA GLY A 144 -31.51 24.83 7.01
C GLY A 144 -31.39 25.96 5.98
N ASN A 145 -30.54 25.78 4.96
CA ASN A 145 -30.46 26.69 3.83
C ASN A 145 -31.21 26.12 2.63
N ILE A 146 -32.21 26.89 2.19
CA ILE A 146 -33.15 26.63 1.10
C ILE A 146 -32.45 26.52 -0.28
N PHE A 147 -31.15 26.79 -0.36
CA PHE A 147 -30.33 26.50 -1.53
C PHE A 147 -29.62 25.15 -1.39
N LYS A 148 -30.38 24.07 -1.50
CA LYS A 148 -29.84 22.75 -1.85
C LYS A 148 -29.25 22.83 -3.26
N ARG A 149 -28.02 23.35 -3.41
CA ARG A 149 -27.17 22.86 -4.49
C ARG A 149 -26.99 21.38 -4.17
N LYS A 150 -27.73 20.51 -4.86
CA LYS A 150 -27.31 19.12 -5.06
C LYS A 150 -25.80 19.21 -5.31
N VAL A 151 -24.99 18.58 -4.46
CA VAL A 151 -23.60 18.33 -4.83
C VAL A 151 -23.72 17.55 -6.12
N VAL A 152 -23.58 18.24 -7.25
CA VAL A 152 -23.54 17.60 -8.55
C VAL A 152 -22.29 16.78 -8.44
N LYS A 153 -22.44 15.46 -8.21
CA LYS A 153 -21.32 14.54 -8.34
C LYS A 153 -20.75 14.84 -9.72
N SER A 154 -19.61 15.50 -9.73
CA SER A 154 -18.80 15.63 -10.93
C SER A 154 -18.51 14.19 -11.33
N LYS A 155 -19.26 13.68 -12.31
CA LYS A 155 -19.15 12.30 -12.77
C LYS A 155 -17.68 11.97 -13.04
N ASN A 156 -17.23 10.78 -12.66
CA ASN A 156 -15.89 10.22 -12.90
C ASN A 156 -14.74 10.81 -12.08
N ARG A 157 -14.98 11.27 -10.86
CA ARG A 157 -13.90 11.79 -10.04
C ARG A 157 -13.11 10.66 -9.37
N SER A 158 -11.82 10.55 -9.69
CA SER A 158 -10.90 9.58 -9.09
C SER A 158 -9.91 10.23 -8.11
N LEU A 159 -9.57 9.49 -7.05
CA LEU A 159 -8.46 9.78 -6.16
C LEU A 159 -7.33 8.79 -6.46
N LYS A 160 -6.11 9.26 -6.73
CA LYS A 160 -5.01 8.34 -7.07
C LYS A 160 -4.59 7.48 -5.88
N LYS A 161 -4.56 8.01 -4.66
CA LYS A 161 -4.10 7.25 -3.49
C LYS A 161 -4.76 7.70 -2.19
N LEU A 162 -5.38 6.76 -1.48
CA LEU A 162 -5.88 6.93 -0.13
C LEU A 162 -5.05 6.08 0.83
N ILE A 163 -4.47 6.69 1.86
CA ILE A 163 -3.70 5.99 2.89
C ILE A 163 -4.42 6.16 4.23
N LEU A 164 -4.74 5.04 4.88
CA LEU A 164 -5.29 5.02 6.23
C LEU A 164 -4.31 4.26 7.12
N LYS A 165 -3.79 4.91 8.15
CA LYS A 165 -2.83 4.33 9.09
C LYS A 165 -3.31 4.52 10.52
N THR A 166 -3.46 3.40 11.23
CA THR A 166 -3.79 3.44 12.66
C THR A 166 -2.64 4.02 13.48
N GLN A 167 -2.95 4.44 14.70
CA GLN A 167 -1.95 4.78 15.70
C GLN A 167 -1.03 3.58 15.98
N SER A 168 0.27 3.84 16.11
CA SER A 168 1.27 2.82 16.46
C SER A 168 0.83 2.03 17.70
N GLY A 169 0.92 0.69 17.63
CA GLY A 169 0.49 -0.21 18.70
C GLY A 169 -1.00 -0.56 18.71
N TRP A 170 -1.80 0.02 17.80
CA TRP A 170 -3.23 -0.28 17.67
C TRP A 170 -3.52 -1.02 16.37
N SER A 171 -4.37 -2.05 16.44
CA SER A 171 -5.05 -2.63 15.29
C SER A 171 -6.54 -2.34 15.38
N ILE A 172 -7.09 -1.64 14.39
CA ILE A 172 -8.47 -1.13 14.43
C ILE A 172 -9.34 -1.84 13.41
N PRO A 173 -10.58 -2.26 13.74
CA PRO A 173 -11.50 -2.85 12.76
C PRO A 173 -11.84 -1.88 11.63
N PHE A 174 -11.66 -2.29 10.39
CA PHE A 174 -11.98 -1.50 9.21
C PHE A 174 -13.50 -1.52 8.95
N LYS A 175 -14.11 -0.33 8.87
CA LYS A 175 -15.56 -0.16 8.77
C LYS A 175 -15.94 0.79 7.65
N ASN A 176 -17.21 0.72 7.20
CA ASN A 176 -17.77 1.64 6.21
C ASN A 176 -17.55 3.13 6.56
N CYS A 177 -17.58 3.50 7.84
CA CYS A 177 -17.37 4.88 8.28
C CYS A 177 -15.97 5.42 7.92
N HIS A 178 -14.96 4.57 7.74
CA HIS A 178 -13.62 5.03 7.34
C HIS A 178 -13.55 5.48 5.88
N LEU A 179 -14.52 5.08 5.06
CA LEU A 179 -14.57 5.38 3.63
C LEU A 179 -15.79 6.22 3.25
N SER A 180 -16.75 6.47 4.14
CA SER A 180 -18.04 7.06 3.76
C SER A 180 -17.92 8.46 3.15
N LEU A 181 -17.10 9.35 3.73
CA LEU A 181 -16.85 10.68 3.17
C LEU A 181 -16.10 10.61 1.83
N ILE A 182 -15.20 9.65 1.67
CA ILE A 182 -14.49 9.44 0.39
C ILE A 182 -15.48 8.99 -0.69
N ALA A 183 -16.34 8.01 -0.39
CA ALA A 183 -17.37 7.49 -1.29
C ALA A 183 -18.45 8.53 -1.66
N GLU A 184 -18.56 9.62 -0.91
CA GLU A 184 -19.43 10.75 -1.24
C GLU A 184 -18.86 11.59 -2.39
N HIS A 185 -17.54 11.80 -2.39
CA HIS A 185 -16.85 12.75 -3.27
C HIS A 185 -16.08 12.11 -4.43
N PHE A 186 -15.68 10.85 -4.29
CA PHE A 186 -14.91 10.10 -5.28
C PHE A 186 -15.63 8.82 -5.66
N GLU A 187 -15.64 8.51 -6.95
CA GLU A 187 -16.20 7.26 -7.49
C GLU A 187 -15.15 6.15 -7.55
N VAL A 188 -13.88 6.53 -7.75
CA VAL A 188 -12.76 5.61 -7.87
C VAL A 188 -11.63 6.03 -6.94
N VAL A 189 -11.05 5.08 -6.22
CA VAL A 189 -9.76 5.18 -5.56
C VAL A 189 -8.80 4.24 -6.29
N GLU A 190 -7.80 4.80 -6.97
CA GLU A 190 -6.87 3.97 -7.74
C GLU A 190 -6.05 3.06 -6.81
N GLU A 191 -5.53 3.59 -5.70
CA GLU A 191 -4.83 2.80 -4.67
C GLU A 191 -5.39 3.09 -3.26
N LEU A 192 -5.87 2.05 -2.58
CA LEU A 192 -6.22 2.08 -1.16
C LEU A 192 -5.13 1.38 -0.34
N HIS A 193 -4.45 2.11 0.53
CA HIS A 193 -3.43 1.58 1.42
C HIS A 193 -3.92 1.58 2.86
N LEU A 194 -4.06 0.39 3.44
CA LEU A 194 -4.46 0.17 4.82
C LEU A 194 -3.25 -0.31 5.62
N VAL A 195 -2.96 0.38 6.73
CA VAL A 195 -1.86 0.02 7.63
C VAL A 195 -2.43 -0.33 9.00
N ASN A 196 -2.14 -1.52 9.51
CA ASN A 196 -2.54 -2.02 10.84
C ASN A 196 -4.07 -2.09 11.05
N PHE A 197 -4.87 -2.33 10.01
CA PHE A 197 -6.32 -2.55 10.15
C PHE A 197 -6.68 -4.04 10.34
N ILE A 198 -7.74 -4.31 11.10
CA ILE A 198 -8.37 -5.62 11.21
C ILE A 198 -9.54 -5.66 10.23
N ILE A 199 -9.56 -6.62 9.31
CA ILE A 199 -10.69 -6.85 8.41
C ILE A 199 -11.51 -8.02 8.93
N ASP A 200 -12.64 -7.71 9.57
CA ASP A 200 -13.54 -8.66 10.21
C ASP A 200 -14.97 -8.61 9.64
N HIS A 201 -15.33 -7.54 8.92
CA HIS A 201 -16.64 -7.35 8.29
C HIS A 201 -16.50 -6.88 6.84
N PRO A 202 -17.44 -7.25 5.95
CA PRO A 202 -17.45 -6.79 4.57
C PRO A 202 -17.76 -5.29 4.49
N ILE A 203 -17.11 -4.59 3.55
CA ILE A 203 -17.39 -3.19 3.24
C ILE A 203 -18.50 -3.12 2.20
N THR A 204 -19.64 -2.50 2.57
CA THR A 204 -20.89 -2.54 1.78
C THR A 204 -21.19 -1.23 1.04
N LEU A 205 -20.22 -0.32 0.96
CA LEU A 205 -20.34 0.92 0.19
C LEU A 205 -20.45 0.60 -1.31
N LYS A 206 -21.56 1.00 -1.95
CA LYS A 206 -21.83 0.72 -3.38
C LYS A 206 -21.27 1.76 -4.34
N ASN A 207 -20.97 2.95 -3.85
CA ASN A 207 -20.67 4.13 -4.67
C ASN A 207 -19.16 4.39 -4.81
N LEU A 208 -18.32 3.43 -4.45
CA LEU A 208 -16.86 3.56 -4.46
C LEU A 208 -16.24 2.30 -5.04
N ARG A 209 -15.38 2.49 -6.04
CA ARG A 209 -14.56 1.45 -6.65
C ARG A 209 -13.11 1.59 -6.19
N VAL A 210 -12.44 0.47 -5.91
CA VAL A 210 -10.99 0.44 -5.66
C VAL A 210 -10.31 -0.40 -6.75
N ASN A 211 -9.24 0.11 -7.35
CA ASN A 211 -8.50 -0.61 -8.40
C ASN A 211 -7.29 -1.38 -7.83
N LYS A 212 -6.59 -0.84 -6.84
CA LYS A 212 -5.47 -1.49 -6.14
C LYS A 212 -5.65 -1.41 -4.63
N ILE A 213 -5.35 -2.49 -3.93
CA ILE A 213 -5.34 -2.52 -2.46
C ILE A 213 -3.99 -2.95 -1.90
N VAL A 214 -3.49 -2.19 -0.93
CA VAL A 214 -2.27 -2.50 -0.19
C VAL A 214 -2.65 -2.75 1.26
N PHE A 215 -2.34 -3.94 1.75
CA PHE A 215 -2.48 -4.35 3.14
C PHE A 215 -1.09 -4.40 3.78
N ASP A 216 -0.79 -3.48 4.69
CA ASP A 216 0.48 -3.42 5.42
C ASP A 216 0.22 -3.72 6.91
N SER A 217 0.72 -4.87 7.37
CA SER A 217 0.47 -5.38 8.73
C SER A 217 -1.03 -5.47 9.09
N CYS A 218 -1.88 -5.77 8.11
CA CYS A 218 -3.32 -5.93 8.33
C CYS A 218 -3.68 -7.35 8.78
N LEU A 219 -4.69 -7.46 9.64
CA LEU A 219 -5.18 -8.73 10.17
C LEU A 219 -6.47 -9.17 9.48
N TYR A 220 -6.62 -10.47 9.21
CA TYR A 220 -7.87 -11.07 8.77
C TYR A 220 -8.52 -11.84 9.92
N SER A 221 -9.72 -11.42 10.34
CA SER A 221 -10.43 -12.00 11.49
C SER A 221 -11.89 -12.33 11.16
N PHE A 222 -12.11 -13.01 10.03
CA PHE A 222 -13.44 -13.52 9.72
C PHE A 222 -13.75 -14.72 10.61
N LYS A 223 -14.78 -14.60 11.47
CA LYS A 223 -15.31 -15.74 12.23
C LYS A 223 -15.78 -16.81 11.25
N LYS A 224 -15.54 -18.10 11.57
CA LYS A 224 -15.96 -19.27 10.77
C LYS A 224 -17.42 -19.08 10.30
N GLY A 225 -17.62 -18.85 9.00
CA GLY A 225 -18.91 -18.50 8.41
C GLY A 225 -18.78 -18.18 6.91
N VAL A 226 -19.92 -17.96 6.25
CA VAL A 226 -19.95 -17.62 4.82
C VAL A 226 -19.21 -16.30 4.60
N LYS A 227 -18.11 -16.36 3.84
CA LYS A 227 -17.36 -15.17 3.42
C LYS A 227 -18.32 -14.25 2.65
N ARG A 228 -18.48 -13.02 3.14
CA ARG A 228 -19.35 -12.02 2.50
C ARG A 228 -18.49 -11.10 1.65
N GLU A 229 -19.01 -10.77 0.48
CA GLU A 229 -18.33 -9.90 -0.48
C GLU A 229 -18.22 -8.47 0.04
N SER A 230 -17.05 -7.87 -0.15
CA SER A 230 -16.86 -6.42 0.01
C SER A 230 -17.06 -5.76 -1.33
N LEU A 231 -18.21 -5.10 -1.52
CA LEU A 231 -18.61 -4.54 -2.83
C LEU A 231 -17.59 -3.55 -3.40
N VAL A 232 -16.87 -2.84 -2.53
CA VAL A 232 -15.81 -1.90 -2.90
C VAL A 232 -14.62 -2.59 -3.59
N PHE A 233 -14.43 -3.90 -3.36
CA PHE A 233 -13.28 -4.68 -3.84
C PHE A 233 -13.57 -5.52 -5.08
N ASN A 234 -14.79 -5.49 -5.62
CA ASN A 234 -15.21 -6.34 -6.75
C ASN A 234 -14.49 -6.01 -8.08
N ASN A 235 -13.77 -4.89 -8.15
CA ASN A 235 -13.04 -4.42 -9.33
C ASN A 235 -11.53 -4.28 -9.08
N VAL A 236 -11.02 -4.79 -7.96
CA VAL A 236 -9.59 -4.69 -7.64
C VAL A 236 -8.80 -5.53 -8.63
N GLU A 237 -7.84 -4.91 -9.29
CA GLU A 237 -6.94 -5.50 -10.27
C GLU A 237 -5.67 -6.02 -9.60
N GLU A 238 -5.16 -5.28 -8.61
CA GLU A 238 -3.91 -5.57 -7.91
C GLU A 238 -4.07 -5.61 -6.38
N ILE A 239 -3.49 -6.64 -5.75
CA ILE A 239 -3.37 -6.74 -4.29
C ILE A 239 -1.89 -6.75 -3.91
N GLN A 240 -1.54 -6.02 -2.86
CA GLN A 240 -0.23 -6.09 -2.25
C GLN A 240 -0.34 -6.42 -0.76
N LEU A 241 0.32 -7.49 -0.31
CA LEU A 241 0.44 -7.86 1.09
C LEU A 241 1.86 -7.55 1.58
N LYS A 242 1.99 -6.72 2.62
CA LYS A 242 3.27 -6.30 3.22
C LYS A 242 3.30 -6.62 4.72
N LYS A 243 4.52 -6.87 5.24
CA LYS A 243 4.78 -7.08 6.67
C LYS A 243 3.81 -8.08 7.29
N ILE A 244 3.78 -9.28 6.71
CA ILE A 244 2.86 -10.34 7.08
C ILE A 244 3.36 -11.01 8.38
N HIS A 245 2.58 -10.98 9.44
CA HIS A 245 2.94 -11.51 10.75
C HIS A 245 2.34 -12.91 11.01
N SER A 246 1.22 -13.24 10.37
CA SER A 246 0.47 -14.49 10.58
C SER A 246 -0.01 -15.10 9.27
N SER A 247 -0.04 -16.44 9.18
CA SER A 247 -0.53 -17.14 7.99
C SER A 247 -1.99 -16.82 7.65
N ASN A 248 -2.79 -16.41 8.65
CA ASN A 248 -4.18 -16.00 8.42
C ASN A 248 -4.28 -14.72 7.58
N GLU A 249 -3.25 -13.88 7.57
CA GLU A 249 -3.23 -12.62 6.83
C GLU A 249 -3.10 -12.86 5.31
N LEU A 250 -2.54 -14.00 4.89
CA LEU A 250 -2.57 -14.44 3.48
C LEU A 250 -4.02 -14.64 2.97
N SER A 251 -4.96 -14.87 3.89
CA SER A 251 -6.38 -15.00 3.54
C SER A 251 -7.04 -13.65 3.21
N LEU A 252 -6.35 -12.51 3.36
CA LEU A 252 -6.84 -11.22 2.88
C LEU A 252 -7.09 -11.22 1.36
N ILE A 253 -6.39 -12.07 0.60
CA ILE A 253 -6.63 -12.25 -0.84
C ILE A 253 -8.06 -12.76 -1.10
N ASP A 254 -8.62 -13.55 -0.17
CA ASP A 254 -9.96 -14.09 -0.28
C ASP A 254 -11.05 -13.02 -0.27
N LEU A 255 -10.78 -11.85 0.31
CA LEU A 255 -11.73 -10.71 0.32
C LEU A 255 -11.95 -10.13 -1.08
N VAL A 256 -10.95 -10.29 -1.94
CA VAL A 256 -10.93 -9.69 -3.27
C VAL A 256 -11.24 -10.74 -4.33
N LYS A 257 -10.67 -11.95 -4.24
CA LYS A 257 -10.78 -12.96 -5.29
C LYS A 257 -12.21 -13.51 -5.48
N LEU A 258 -13.09 -13.36 -4.48
CA LEU A 258 -14.47 -13.79 -4.56
C LEU A 258 -15.24 -12.89 -5.54
N ASN A 259 -15.70 -13.48 -6.66
CA ASN A 259 -16.52 -12.81 -7.69
C ASN A 259 -15.89 -11.58 -8.37
N ASN A 260 -14.57 -11.43 -8.25
CA ASN A 260 -13.81 -10.41 -8.97
C ASN A 260 -13.12 -11.03 -10.19
N LYS A 261 -13.48 -10.54 -11.38
CA LYS A 261 -12.93 -11.00 -12.66
C LYS A 261 -11.70 -10.22 -13.12
N ASN A 262 -11.38 -9.12 -12.43
CA ASN A 262 -10.31 -8.20 -12.81
C ASN A 262 -9.02 -8.48 -12.03
N PHE A 263 -9.07 -9.24 -10.94
CA PHE A 263 -7.89 -9.56 -10.14
C PHE A 263 -6.90 -10.41 -10.94
N HIS A 264 -5.77 -9.80 -11.31
CA HIS A 264 -4.75 -10.42 -12.15
C HIS A 264 -3.33 -10.28 -11.60
N HIS A 265 -3.10 -9.35 -10.66
CA HIS A 265 -1.76 -9.10 -10.09
C HIS A 265 -1.75 -9.21 -8.56
N LEU A 266 -0.86 -10.05 -8.04
CA LEU A 266 -0.56 -10.17 -6.61
C LEU A 266 0.89 -9.82 -6.33
N THR A 267 1.12 -8.95 -5.35
CA THR A 267 2.44 -8.71 -4.76
C THR A 267 2.49 -9.22 -3.33
N LEU A 268 3.52 -10.01 -3.01
CA LEU A 268 3.78 -10.56 -1.67
C LEU A 268 5.14 -10.10 -1.16
N ASP A 269 5.18 -9.57 0.06
CA ASP A 269 6.40 -9.37 0.84
C ASP A 269 6.88 -10.71 1.40
N ILE A 270 7.72 -11.39 0.63
CA ILE A 270 8.23 -12.72 0.98
C ILE A 270 9.30 -12.63 2.07
N GLY A 271 9.89 -11.45 2.30
CA GLY A 271 10.80 -11.16 3.42
C GLY A 271 10.10 -11.10 4.79
N SER A 272 8.78 -11.23 4.82
CA SER A 272 7.98 -11.26 6.04
C SER A 272 8.34 -12.45 6.95
N ALA A 273 8.44 -12.21 8.26
CA ALA A 273 8.85 -13.20 9.26
C ALA A 273 7.99 -14.48 9.28
N VAL A 274 6.73 -14.39 8.84
CA VAL A 274 5.80 -15.52 8.77
C VAL A 274 6.32 -16.69 7.92
N PHE A 275 7.14 -16.39 6.91
CA PHE A 275 7.69 -17.38 5.99
C PHE A 275 8.94 -18.09 6.51
N TYR A 276 9.53 -17.60 7.60
CA TYR A 276 10.82 -18.08 8.09
C TYR A 276 10.73 -18.67 9.50
N LYS A 277 11.57 -19.66 9.77
CA LYS A 277 11.84 -20.18 11.12
C LYS A 277 13.35 -20.29 11.28
N LYS A 278 13.91 -19.65 12.31
CA LYS A 278 15.37 -19.61 12.53
C LYS A 278 16.16 -19.16 11.28
N GLN A 279 15.62 -18.19 10.54
CA GLN A 279 16.20 -17.64 9.29
C GLN A 279 16.12 -18.55 8.06
N GLU A 280 15.58 -19.77 8.17
CA GLU A 280 15.33 -20.65 7.04
C GLU A 280 13.88 -20.51 6.56
N PHE A 281 13.67 -20.50 5.24
CA PHE A 281 12.33 -20.43 4.66
C PHE A 281 11.59 -21.75 4.87
N LEU A 282 10.31 -21.68 5.24
CA LEU A 282 9.45 -22.85 5.51
C LEU A 282 8.75 -23.36 4.24
N PHE A 283 9.46 -23.97 3.29
CA PHE A 283 8.90 -24.35 1.99
C PHE A 283 7.72 -25.32 2.12
N GLY A 284 7.83 -26.38 2.92
CA GLY A 284 6.80 -27.41 3.07
C GLY A 284 5.49 -26.85 3.64
N ARG A 285 5.55 -25.75 4.40
CA ARG A 285 4.36 -25.07 4.91
C ARG A 285 3.67 -24.21 3.85
N TYR A 286 4.43 -23.56 2.96
CA TYR A 286 3.90 -22.55 2.04
C TYR A 286 3.83 -23.00 0.58
N ASN A 287 4.52 -24.07 0.18
CA ASN A 287 4.44 -24.65 -1.16
C ASN A 287 2.98 -24.98 -1.55
N PRO A 288 2.13 -25.57 -0.68
CA PRO A 288 0.72 -25.76 -1.03
C PRO A 288 -0.04 -24.45 -1.31
N PHE A 289 0.32 -23.36 -0.63
CA PHE A 289 -0.26 -22.04 -0.89
C PHE A 289 0.17 -21.49 -2.25
N PHE A 290 1.46 -21.55 -2.58
CA PHE A 290 1.98 -21.08 -3.87
C PHE A 290 1.56 -21.94 -5.04
N GLN A 291 1.45 -23.27 -4.85
CA GLN A 291 0.87 -24.18 -5.82
C GLN A 291 -0.58 -23.79 -6.12
N LEU A 292 -1.41 -23.55 -5.09
CA LEU A 292 -2.78 -23.10 -5.28
C LEU A 292 -2.82 -21.74 -6.00
N LEU A 293 -1.97 -20.81 -5.60
CA LEU A 293 -1.89 -19.47 -6.16
C LEU A 293 -1.56 -19.51 -7.66
N CYS A 294 -0.57 -20.31 -8.06
CA CYS A 294 -0.04 -20.37 -9.42
C CYS A 294 -0.71 -21.44 -10.30
N SER A 295 -1.61 -22.25 -9.74
CA SER A 295 -2.32 -23.31 -10.45
C SER A 295 -3.23 -22.83 -11.60
N GLY A 296 -3.60 -21.55 -11.62
CA GLY A 296 -4.54 -21.01 -12.60
C GLY A 296 -5.99 -21.54 -12.46
N VAL A 297 -6.36 -22.11 -11.31
CA VAL A 297 -7.72 -22.63 -11.08
C VAL A 297 -8.51 -21.84 -10.04
N GLY A 298 -9.83 -21.96 -10.09
CA GLY A 298 -10.75 -21.38 -9.11
C GLY A 298 -10.67 -19.84 -9.05
N GLY A 299 -10.66 -19.29 -7.84
CA GLY A 299 -10.59 -17.83 -7.62
C GLY A 299 -9.28 -17.17 -8.05
N TYR A 300 -8.26 -17.95 -8.45
CA TYR A 300 -6.99 -17.46 -8.97
C TYR A 300 -6.86 -17.60 -10.49
N ALA A 301 -7.91 -18.03 -11.19
CA ALA A 301 -7.84 -18.33 -12.62
C ALA A 301 -7.50 -17.14 -13.54
N LYS A 302 -7.59 -15.91 -13.02
CA LYS A 302 -7.20 -14.68 -13.73
C LYS A 302 -5.88 -14.09 -13.24
N LEU A 303 -5.30 -14.66 -12.19
CA LEU A 303 -4.00 -14.26 -11.69
C LEU A 303 -2.94 -14.67 -12.71
N ASP A 304 -2.33 -13.67 -13.36
CA ASP A 304 -1.30 -13.86 -14.37
C ASP A 304 0.06 -13.29 -13.92
N THR A 305 0.07 -12.45 -12.89
CA THR A 305 1.27 -11.77 -12.42
C THR A 305 1.46 -11.96 -10.91
N LEU A 306 2.63 -12.48 -10.52
CA LEU A 306 3.06 -12.61 -9.14
C LEU A 306 4.37 -11.83 -8.96
N THR A 307 4.37 -10.89 -8.03
CA THR A 307 5.57 -10.17 -7.61
C THR A 307 5.96 -10.59 -6.20
N LEU A 308 7.16 -11.15 -6.03
CA LEU A 308 7.76 -11.44 -4.72
C LEU A 308 8.73 -10.31 -4.36
N THR A 309 8.52 -9.68 -3.20
CA THR A 309 9.32 -8.54 -2.73
C THR A 309 10.14 -8.87 -1.50
N ASP A 310 11.33 -8.26 -1.40
CA ASP A 310 12.32 -8.53 -0.35
C ASP A 310 12.80 -9.99 -0.33
N PHE A 311 12.90 -10.61 -1.51
CA PHE A 311 13.36 -12.00 -1.62
C PHE A 311 14.88 -12.10 -1.59
N ASP A 312 15.38 -13.11 -0.87
CA ASP A 312 16.80 -13.45 -0.81
C ASP A 312 17.10 -14.68 -1.67
N LEU A 313 17.01 -14.49 -2.99
CA LEU A 313 17.16 -15.55 -3.99
C LEU A 313 18.49 -16.34 -3.81
N PHE A 314 19.56 -15.64 -3.43
CA PHE A 314 20.92 -16.17 -3.44
C PHE A 314 21.33 -16.86 -2.15
N ASP A 315 20.74 -16.52 -1.00
CA ASP A 315 20.93 -17.30 0.22
C ASP A 315 20.20 -18.67 0.13
N CYS A 316 19.12 -18.75 -0.64
CA CYS A 316 18.42 -20.01 -0.91
C CYS A 316 19.10 -20.85 -2.01
N LEU A 317 19.69 -20.21 -3.01
CA LEU A 317 20.45 -20.85 -4.09
C LEU A 317 21.93 -21.10 -3.66
N ARG A 318 22.16 -21.90 -2.61
CA ARG A 318 23.53 -22.18 -2.14
C ARG A 318 24.27 -23.07 -3.13
N HIS A 319 25.14 -22.45 -3.92
CA HIS A 319 25.95 -23.16 -4.94
C HIS A 319 26.91 -24.21 -4.40
N ASP A 320 27.30 -24.13 -3.12
CA ASP A 320 28.22 -25.09 -2.50
C ASP A 320 27.54 -26.49 -2.34
N ASP A 321 26.20 -26.56 -2.36
CA ASP A 321 25.40 -27.79 -2.19
C ASP A 321 24.99 -28.46 -3.52
N VAL A 322 25.24 -27.82 -4.68
CA VAL A 322 24.84 -28.29 -6.03
C VAL A 322 25.69 -29.48 -6.53
N HIS A 323 26.62 -29.97 -5.71
CA HIS A 323 27.56 -31.05 -6.05
C HIS A 323 27.43 -32.30 -5.17
N GLU A 324 26.37 -32.41 -4.34
CA GLU A 324 26.09 -33.69 -3.69
C GLU A 324 25.38 -34.64 -4.68
N ASP A 325 26.03 -35.78 -4.97
CA ASP A 325 25.47 -36.87 -5.75
C ASP A 325 24.16 -37.33 -5.10
N THR A 326 23.04 -36.88 -5.64
CA THR A 326 21.70 -37.25 -5.17
C THR A 326 21.39 -38.64 -5.69
N ASP A 327 21.31 -39.61 -4.77
CA ASP A 327 20.95 -40.99 -5.07
C ASP A 327 19.58 -41.03 -5.76
N SER A 328 19.55 -41.43 -7.04
CA SER A 328 18.39 -41.31 -7.95
C SER A 328 17.18 -42.20 -7.58
N TRP A 329 17.25 -42.91 -6.46
CA TRP A 329 16.23 -43.85 -5.97
C TRP A 329 15.35 -43.27 -4.86
N ILE A 330 15.70 -42.11 -4.30
CA ILE A 330 14.92 -41.43 -3.26
C ILE A 330 14.18 -40.27 -3.92
N GLU A 331 12.85 -40.22 -3.77
CA GLU A 331 12.07 -39.06 -4.22
C GLU A 331 12.61 -37.80 -3.53
N PRO A 332 12.97 -36.75 -4.30
CA PRO A 332 13.54 -35.54 -3.73
C PRO A 332 12.54 -34.89 -2.78
N PRO A 333 13.01 -34.31 -1.66
CA PRO A 333 12.13 -33.65 -0.72
C PRO A 333 11.39 -32.49 -1.40
N SER A 334 10.06 -32.47 -1.31
CA SER A 334 9.21 -31.38 -1.84
C SER A 334 9.23 -30.10 -0.97
N ASP A 335 10.04 -30.10 0.09
CA ASP A 335 10.28 -28.99 1.02
C ASP A 335 11.64 -28.34 0.71
N ASN A 336 11.82 -27.89 -0.52
CA ASN A 336 13.05 -27.22 -0.96
C ASN A 336 12.77 -26.01 -1.86
N PHE A 337 13.84 -25.26 -2.11
CA PHE A 337 13.80 -24.03 -2.87
C PHE A 337 13.52 -24.27 -4.36
N GLU A 338 14.04 -25.35 -4.92
CA GLU A 338 13.84 -25.75 -6.31
C GLU A 338 12.36 -26.02 -6.59
N THR A 339 11.71 -26.82 -5.75
CA THR A 339 10.26 -27.10 -5.84
C THR A 339 9.46 -25.80 -5.72
N PHE A 340 9.84 -24.90 -4.80
CA PHE A 340 9.19 -23.61 -4.67
C PHE A 340 9.31 -22.77 -5.95
N MET A 341 10.50 -22.67 -6.52
CA MET A 341 10.77 -21.95 -7.76
C MET A 341 10.01 -22.54 -8.96
N GLU A 342 9.96 -23.87 -9.06
CA GLU A 342 9.16 -24.56 -10.07
C GLU A 342 7.68 -24.19 -9.96
N LEU A 343 7.10 -24.27 -8.75
CA LEU A 343 5.70 -23.96 -8.49
C LEU A 343 5.33 -22.51 -8.86
N ILE A 344 6.14 -21.53 -8.43
CA ILE A 344 5.86 -20.13 -8.74
C ILE A 344 6.12 -19.79 -10.21
N SER A 345 6.98 -20.56 -10.90
CA SER A 345 7.25 -20.37 -12.33
C SER A 345 6.07 -20.78 -13.23
N GLN A 346 5.06 -21.45 -12.69
CA GLN A 346 3.86 -21.83 -13.45
C GLN A 346 3.00 -20.63 -13.84
N ILE A 347 3.14 -19.50 -13.15
CA ILE A 347 2.41 -18.27 -13.46
C ILE A 347 2.95 -17.61 -14.74
N ALA A 348 2.11 -16.87 -15.46
CA ALA A 348 2.49 -16.26 -16.74
C ALA A 348 3.62 -15.22 -16.59
N THR A 349 3.56 -14.37 -15.56
CA THR A 349 4.58 -13.37 -15.25
C THR A 349 5.01 -13.47 -13.79
N LEU A 350 6.28 -13.81 -13.57
CA LEU A 350 6.92 -13.84 -12.26
C LEU A 350 7.90 -12.68 -12.13
N GLU A 351 7.74 -11.85 -11.12
CA GLU A 351 8.66 -10.75 -10.81
C GLU A 351 9.29 -10.98 -9.44
N ILE A 352 10.61 -11.01 -9.37
CA ILE A 352 11.37 -11.17 -8.12
C ILE A 352 12.12 -9.88 -7.85
N VAL A 353 11.73 -9.19 -6.78
CA VAL A 353 12.42 -7.98 -6.29
C VAL A 353 13.36 -8.40 -5.16
N LEU A 354 14.65 -8.23 -5.41
CA LEU A 354 15.71 -8.62 -4.48
C LEU A 354 15.73 -7.72 -3.24
N LYS A 355 16.06 -8.32 -2.09
CA LYS A 355 16.25 -7.62 -0.82
C LYS A 355 17.37 -6.57 -0.88
N LYS A 356 17.20 -5.48 -0.12
CA LYS A 356 18.18 -4.39 0.01
C LYS A 356 19.40 -4.80 0.83
N SER A 357 20.42 -5.34 0.17
CA SER A 357 21.75 -5.61 0.76
C SER A 357 22.80 -5.59 -0.36
N PRO A 358 24.10 -5.39 -0.06
CA PRO A 358 25.15 -5.69 -1.04
C PRO A 358 25.15 -7.20 -1.25
N LEU A 359 24.30 -7.66 -2.15
CA LEU A 359 24.24 -9.06 -2.51
C LEU A 359 25.49 -9.33 -3.35
N LYS A 360 26.44 -10.01 -2.72
CA LYS A 360 27.65 -10.52 -3.35
C LYS A 360 27.50 -12.01 -3.51
N ILE A 361 28.00 -12.50 -4.63
CA ILE A 361 27.90 -13.91 -5.01
C ILE A 361 29.28 -14.42 -5.38
N LYS A 362 29.50 -15.70 -5.09
CA LYS A 362 30.66 -16.44 -5.58
C LYS A 362 30.35 -16.92 -7.00
N THR A 363 31.33 -16.83 -7.90
CA THR A 363 31.23 -17.46 -9.22
C THR A 363 32.12 -18.71 -9.26
N CYS A 364 31.72 -19.71 -10.05
CA CYS A 364 32.43 -21.00 -10.13
C CYS A 364 32.65 -21.39 -11.60
N LEU A 365 33.89 -21.69 -11.98
CA LEU A 365 34.21 -22.11 -13.35
C LEU A 365 33.49 -23.42 -13.73
N ASN A 366 33.37 -24.36 -12.78
CA ASN A 366 32.70 -25.65 -13.01
C ASN A 366 31.20 -25.51 -13.24
N CYS A 367 30.58 -24.43 -12.75
CA CYS A 367 29.18 -24.12 -12.99
C CYS A 367 28.94 -23.38 -14.32
N GLY A 368 29.99 -23.10 -15.10
CA GLY A 368 29.88 -22.44 -16.40
C GLY A 368 30.25 -20.95 -16.42
N PHE A 369 30.73 -20.39 -15.30
CA PHE A 369 31.29 -19.02 -15.32
C PHE A 369 32.63 -18.99 -16.04
N LYS A 370 32.91 -17.89 -16.75
CA LYS A 370 34.20 -17.71 -17.43
C LYS A 370 35.34 -17.35 -16.48
N GLU A 371 35.00 -16.71 -15.36
CA GLU A 371 35.96 -16.27 -14.34
C GLU A 371 35.42 -16.60 -12.95
N GLN A 372 36.34 -16.98 -12.04
CA GLN A 372 36.04 -17.18 -10.63
C GLN A 372 36.34 -15.91 -9.83
N HIS A 373 35.31 -15.42 -9.15
CA HIS A 373 35.32 -14.23 -8.30
C HIS A 373 34.79 -14.64 -6.92
N LEU A 374 35.49 -14.23 -5.87
CA LEU A 374 35.06 -14.49 -4.48
C LEU A 374 33.84 -13.66 -4.11
N ASP A 375 33.75 -12.43 -4.63
CA ASP A 375 32.69 -11.47 -4.35
C ASP A 375 32.35 -10.67 -5.62
N LYS A 376 31.39 -11.13 -6.41
CA LYS A 376 30.85 -10.37 -7.55
C LYS A 376 29.53 -9.68 -7.17
N ASN A 377 29.37 -8.42 -7.56
CA ASN A 377 28.12 -7.68 -7.32
C ASN A 377 27.02 -8.18 -8.27
N ILE A 378 25.86 -8.52 -7.72
CA ILE A 378 24.71 -9.03 -8.47
C ILE A 378 24.20 -8.03 -9.51
N GLU A 379 24.28 -6.73 -9.22
CA GLU A 379 23.88 -5.69 -10.17
C GLU A 379 24.79 -5.60 -11.41
N SER A 380 25.98 -6.19 -11.35
CA SER A 380 26.97 -6.21 -12.44
C SER A 380 26.91 -7.49 -13.28
N LEU A 381 26.04 -8.43 -12.95
CA LEU A 381 25.90 -9.67 -13.69
C LEU A 381 25.38 -9.42 -15.10
N THR A 382 26.02 -10.08 -16.06
CA THR A 382 25.54 -10.13 -17.43
C THR A 382 24.34 -11.07 -17.56
N CYS A 383 23.56 -10.93 -18.62
CA CYS A 383 22.42 -11.80 -18.90
C CYS A 383 22.80 -13.29 -18.94
N ASN A 384 23.97 -13.64 -19.49
CA ASN A 384 24.45 -15.02 -19.54
C ASN A 384 24.81 -15.56 -18.15
N GLU A 385 25.37 -14.73 -17.27
CA GLU A 385 25.68 -15.13 -15.91
C GLU A 385 24.40 -15.34 -15.09
N TRP A 386 23.39 -14.49 -15.29
CA TRP A 386 22.06 -14.72 -14.72
C TRP A 386 21.44 -16.03 -15.19
N LYS A 387 21.56 -16.37 -16.48
CA LYS A 387 21.10 -17.67 -17.00
C LYS A 387 21.77 -18.82 -16.27
N ILE A 388 23.09 -18.75 -16.06
CA ILE A 388 23.83 -19.79 -15.32
C ILE A 388 23.27 -19.94 -13.90
N PHE A 389 23.06 -18.83 -13.17
CA PHE A 389 22.48 -18.86 -11.82
C PHE A 389 21.08 -19.47 -11.76
N LEU A 390 20.25 -19.20 -12.75
CA LEU A 390 18.85 -19.65 -12.77
C LEU A 390 18.66 -21.03 -13.41
N THR A 391 19.68 -21.57 -14.10
CA THR A 391 19.62 -22.87 -14.77
C THR A 391 19.23 -24.02 -13.83
N PRO A 392 19.75 -24.11 -12.58
CA PRO A 392 19.39 -25.19 -11.65
C PRO A 392 17.92 -25.22 -11.23
N LEU A 393 17.17 -24.13 -11.46
CA LEU A 393 15.80 -23.97 -10.95
C LEU A 393 14.72 -24.51 -11.88
N ASP A 394 15.11 -25.14 -13.01
CA ASP A 394 14.25 -25.71 -14.06
C ASP A 394 13.00 -24.86 -14.37
N LEU A 395 13.21 -23.55 -14.50
CA LEU A 395 12.12 -22.59 -14.62
C LEU A 395 11.36 -22.78 -15.93
N ASN A 396 10.03 -22.77 -15.87
CA ASN A 396 9.17 -22.95 -17.04
C ASN A 396 9.48 -21.94 -18.15
N ASN A 397 9.98 -22.41 -19.29
CA ASN A 397 10.40 -21.57 -20.41
C ASN A 397 9.27 -20.80 -21.13
N LYS A 398 8.00 -21.06 -20.79
CA LYS A 398 6.83 -20.38 -21.37
C LYS A 398 6.42 -19.11 -20.60
N ASN A 399 6.98 -18.88 -19.41
CA ASN A 399 6.66 -17.72 -18.60
C ASN A 399 7.52 -16.50 -18.97
N THR A 400 7.17 -15.35 -18.40
CA THR A 400 8.05 -14.19 -18.32
C THR A 400 8.57 -14.05 -16.90
N ILE A 401 9.88 -14.15 -16.73
CA ILE A 401 10.55 -13.92 -15.44
C ILE A 401 11.30 -12.60 -15.49
N LYS A 402 11.11 -11.77 -14.47
CA LYS A 402 11.89 -10.56 -14.26
C LYS A 402 12.55 -10.61 -12.89
N ILE A 403 13.83 -10.27 -12.85
CA ILE A 403 14.55 -10.03 -11.59
C ILE A 403 14.86 -8.54 -11.53
N LEU A 404 14.44 -7.94 -10.43
CA LEU A 404 14.55 -6.52 -10.16
C LEU A 404 15.42 -6.31 -8.93
N SER A 405 16.24 -5.26 -8.92
CA SER A 405 16.90 -4.79 -7.71
C SER A 405 15.89 -4.22 -6.73
N HIS A 406 16.34 -3.95 -5.49
CA HIS A 406 15.50 -3.38 -4.43
C HIS A 406 14.85 -2.02 -4.77
N ASP A 407 15.42 -1.27 -5.72
CA ASP A 407 14.89 -0.01 -6.25
C ASP A 407 14.08 -0.19 -7.54
N TYR A 408 13.68 -1.43 -7.86
CA TYR A 408 12.91 -1.84 -9.03
C TYR A 408 13.61 -1.63 -10.38
N ARG A 409 14.95 -1.51 -10.40
CA ARG A 409 15.71 -1.54 -11.66
C ARG A 409 15.74 -2.96 -12.22
N LEU A 410 15.53 -3.11 -13.52
CA LEU A 410 15.63 -4.41 -14.18
C LEU A 410 17.08 -4.91 -14.16
N LEU A 411 17.29 -6.12 -13.64
CA LEU A 411 18.58 -6.81 -13.62
C LEU A 411 18.60 -7.96 -14.63
N TYR A 412 17.49 -8.70 -14.74
CA TYR A 412 17.35 -9.81 -15.67
C TYR A 412 15.90 -9.94 -16.17
N LYS A 413 15.75 -10.36 -17.42
CA LYS A 413 14.46 -10.73 -18.02
C LYS A 413 14.64 -11.97 -18.87
N ASN A 414 13.79 -12.96 -18.66
CA ASN A 414 13.54 -14.03 -19.61
C ASN A 414 12.08 -13.91 -20.06
N SER A 415 11.82 -13.98 -21.36
CA SER A 415 10.46 -14.00 -21.87
C SER A 415 10.38 -15.02 -22.99
N ALA A 416 9.34 -15.86 -22.96
CA ALA A 416 9.01 -16.75 -24.07
C ALA A 416 8.74 -16.02 -25.40
N TYR A 417 8.57 -14.69 -25.35
CA TYR A 417 8.16 -13.85 -26.47
C TYR A 417 9.26 -12.89 -26.97
N ASP A 418 10.48 -12.97 -26.44
CA ASP A 418 11.62 -12.12 -26.85
C ASP A 418 12.75 -12.92 -27.55
#